data_AF-A0A538P9G9-F1
#
_entry.id   AF-A0A538P9G9-F1
#
_cell.length_a   1.000
_cell.length_b   1.000
_cell.length_c   1.000
_cell.angle_alpha   90.00
_cell.angle_beta   90.00
_cell.angle_gamma   90.00
#
_symmetry.space_group_name_H-M   'P 1'
#
loop_
_entity.id
_entity.type
_entity.pdbx_description
1 polymer ?
#
loop_
_entity_poly.entity_id
_entity_poly.type
_entity_poly.pdbx_seq_one_letter_code
_entity_poly.pdbx_strand_id
1 'polypeptide(L)'
;MKHITPLFILCSLFVGCAHMGEHTIARGIDYGMTQEQVLVNLERSQKIIARDASKIVTEGYDSSWGMKRQNTFIFQNGRLAVHENNPAGD
;
A
#
# COMPACT_ATOMS: atom_id res chain seq x y z
N MET A 1 44.36 18.05 -38.30
CA MET A 1 44.30 16.74 -38.98
C MET A 1 43.79 15.70 -37.98
N LYS A 2 42.80 14.92 -38.44
CA LYS A 2 42.30 13.63 -37.91
C LYS A 2 41.61 13.59 -36.54
N HIS A 3 40.28 13.67 -36.64
CA HIS A 3 39.27 13.01 -35.81
C HIS A 3 39.67 11.62 -35.32
N ILE A 4 39.41 11.34 -34.03
CA ILE A 4 38.95 10.02 -33.58
C ILE A 4 37.98 10.23 -32.41
N THR A 5 36.70 10.17 -32.72
CA THR A 5 35.62 9.92 -31.76
C THR A 5 35.55 8.42 -31.52
N PRO A 6 35.46 7.93 -30.27
CA PRO A 6 34.79 6.67 -30.00
C PRO A 6 33.48 6.96 -29.27
N LEU A 7 32.43 6.98 -30.09
CA LEU A 7 31.06 6.65 -29.74
C LEU A 7 31.05 5.20 -29.23
N PHE A 8 30.84 4.96 -27.94
CA PHE A 8 30.47 3.63 -27.45
C PHE A 8 29.45 3.74 -26.30
N ILE A 9 28.18 3.52 -26.67
CA ILE A 9 27.18 2.72 -25.93
C ILE A 9 26.90 3.21 -24.50
N LEU A 10 25.93 4.10 -24.27
CA LEU A 10 24.49 3.81 -24.24
C LEU A 10 24.13 2.38 -23.75
N CYS A 11 24.51 2.03 -22.52
CA CYS A 11 23.87 0.95 -21.77
C CYS A 11 23.06 1.56 -20.63
N SER A 12 21.81 1.85 -20.98
CA SER A 12 20.61 1.74 -20.14
C SER A 12 20.79 0.79 -18.94
N LEU A 13 21.11 1.36 -17.78
CA LEU A 13 20.82 0.76 -16.48
C LEU A 13 19.74 1.60 -15.79
N PHE A 14 18.61 1.74 -16.49
CA PHE A 14 17.30 2.09 -15.93
C PHE A 14 16.54 0.81 -15.51
N VAL A 15 17.25 -0.22 -15.05
CA VAL A 15 16.63 -1.44 -14.51
C VAL A 15 16.80 -1.38 -13.01
N GLY A 16 15.81 -0.80 -12.35
CA GLY A 16 15.86 -0.65 -10.90
C GLY A 16 14.78 0.20 -10.27
N CYS A 17 13.79 0.73 -11.01
CA CYS A 17 12.48 0.95 -10.40
C CYS A 17 11.87 -0.44 -10.19
N ALA A 18 12.39 -1.13 -9.18
CA ALA A 18 11.78 -2.32 -8.60
C ALA A 18 10.31 -1.96 -8.41
N HIS A 19 9.48 -2.69 -9.15
CA HIS A 19 8.05 -2.86 -8.95
C HIS A 19 7.65 -2.30 -7.59
N MET A 20 7.16 -1.06 -7.58
CA MET A 20 6.43 -0.53 -6.45
C MET A 20 5.18 -1.39 -6.45
N GLY A 21 5.24 -2.49 -5.69
CA GLY A 21 4.12 -3.40 -5.55
C GLY A 21 2.94 -2.53 -5.21
N GLU A 22 1.94 -2.50 -6.08
CA GLU A 22 0.65 -1.93 -5.76
C GLU A 22 0.12 -2.78 -4.61
N HIS A 23 0.53 -2.43 -3.39
CA HIS A 23 -0.18 -2.77 -2.19
C HIS A 23 -1.50 -2.05 -2.34
N THR A 24 -2.47 -2.75 -2.94
CA THR A 24 -3.81 -2.22 -3.14
C THR A 24 -4.38 -2.03 -1.74
N ILE A 25 -4.30 -0.79 -1.27
CA ILE A 25 -5.02 -0.36 -0.08
C ILE A 25 -6.52 -0.50 -0.41
N ALA A 26 -7.34 -0.77 0.60
CA ALA A 26 -8.78 -0.87 0.39
C ALA A 26 -9.31 0.35 -0.39
N ARG A 27 -10.29 0.11 -1.26
CA ARG A 27 -10.79 1.11 -2.22
C ARG A 27 -11.14 2.44 -1.53
N GLY A 28 -10.54 3.53 -2.00
CA GLY A 28 -10.77 4.89 -1.48
C GLY A 28 -9.91 5.28 -0.28
N ILE A 29 -8.89 4.48 0.04
CA ILE A 29 -7.92 4.76 1.10
C ILE A 29 -6.53 4.93 0.48
N ASP A 30 -5.87 6.03 0.81
CA ASP A 30 -4.52 6.33 0.35
C ASP A 30 -3.57 6.61 1.52
N TYR A 31 -2.28 6.37 1.29
CA TYR A 31 -1.23 6.81 2.23
C TYR A 31 -1.30 8.33 2.45
N GLY A 32 -1.03 8.76 3.68
CA GLY A 32 -1.09 10.15 4.08
C GLY A 32 -2.46 10.63 4.57
N MET A 33 -3.54 9.85 4.39
CA MET A 33 -4.86 10.18 4.93
C MET A 33 -4.87 10.20 6.47
N THR A 34 -5.73 11.03 7.06
CA THR A 34 -5.94 11.03 8.53
C THR A 34 -6.72 9.80 8.96
N GLN A 35 -6.66 9.48 10.25
CA GLN A 35 -7.39 8.35 10.80
C GLN A 35 -8.91 8.43 10.54
N GLU A 36 -9.49 9.62 10.63
CA GLU A 36 -10.91 9.87 10.37
C GLU A 36 -11.28 9.62 8.91
N GLN A 37 -10.43 10.07 7.97
CA GLN A 37 -10.65 9.84 6.53
C GLN A 37 -10.61 8.35 6.19
N VAL A 38 -9.65 7.62 6.77
CA VAL A 38 -9.56 6.16 6.62
C VAL A 38 -10.80 5.49 7.21
N LEU A 39 -11.24 5.89 8.41
CA LEU A 39 -12.39 5.30 9.09
C LEU A 39 -13.68 5.43 8.28
N VAL A 40 -13.97 6.61 7.72
CA VAL A 40 -15.17 6.86 6.92
C VAL A 40 -15.26 5.94 5.70
N ASN A 41 -14.11 5.60 5.09
CA ASN A 41 -14.05 4.67 3.97
C ASN A 41 -14.22 3.20 4.41
N LEU A 42 -13.67 2.85 5.58
CA LEU A 42 -13.72 1.48 6.11
C LEU A 42 -15.09 1.08 6.63
N GLU A 43 -15.80 1.95 7.35
CA GLU A 43 -17.10 1.66 7.96
C GLU A 43 -18.17 1.23 6.93
N ARG A 44 -17.99 1.62 5.66
CA ARG A 44 -18.90 1.27 4.56
C ARG A 44 -18.60 -0.08 3.90
N SER A 45 -17.40 -0.63 4.13
CA SER A 45 -16.87 -1.71 3.29
C SER A 45 -16.27 -2.88 4.08
N GLN A 46 -15.89 -2.69 5.34
CA GLN A 46 -15.20 -3.69 6.15
C GLN A 46 -15.67 -3.67 7.60
N LYS A 47 -15.52 -4.80 8.29
CA LYS A 47 -15.81 -4.90 9.72
C LYS A 47 -14.61 -4.40 10.51
N ILE A 48 -14.80 -3.39 11.36
CA ILE A 48 -13.74 -2.93 12.27
C ILE A 48 -13.63 -3.92 13.44
N ILE A 49 -12.43 -4.45 13.67
CA ILE A 49 -12.11 -5.37 14.77
C ILE A 49 -11.54 -4.59 15.95
N ALA A 50 -10.59 -3.69 15.68
CA ALA A 50 -9.91 -2.90 16.70
C ALA A 50 -9.60 -1.49 16.19
N ARG A 51 -9.63 -0.52 17.10
CA ARG A 51 -9.33 0.88 16.83
C ARG A 51 -8.60 1.50 18.02
N ASP A 52 -7.39 1.97 17.76
CA ASP A 52 -6.54 2.72 18.69
C ASP A 52 -6.04 4.00 18.01
N ALA A 53 -5.42 4.92 18.75
CA ALA A 53 -4.94 6.19 18.19
C ALA A 53 -3.87 6.04 17.09
N SER A 54 -3.11 4.95 17.10
CA SER A 54 -2.04 4.68 16.13
C SER A 54 -2.41 3.61 15.10
N LYS A 55 -3.58 2.96 15.22
CA LYS A 55 -3.87 1.76 14.44
C LYS A 55 -5.37 1.51 14.27
N ILE A 56 -5.76 1.06 13.09
CA ILE A 56 -7.08 0.46 12.82
C ILE A 56 -6.87 -0.95 12.28
N VAL A 57 -7.63 -1.92 12.77
CA VAL A 57 -7.64 -3.29 12.28
C VAL A 57 -9.05 -3.64 11.81
N THR A 58 -9.15 -4.16 10.60
CA THR A 58 -10.42 -4.56 9.99
C THR A 58 -10.35 -5.98 9.42
N GLU A 59 -11.51 -6.60 9.26
CA GLU A 59 -11.70 -7.84 8.52
C GLU A 59 -12.62 -7.57 7.33
N GLY A 60 -12.21 -8.05 6.16
CA GLY A 60 -13.00 -7.99 4.93
C GLY A 60 -12.85 -9.29 4.15
N TYR A 61 -13.87 -9.63 3.35
CA TYR A 61 -13.74 -10.69 2.37
C TYR A 61 -13.05 -10.12 1.13
N ASP A 62 -11.92 -10.69 0.74
CA ASP A 62 -11.22 -10.30 -0.47
C ASP A 62 -11.62 -11.24 -1.61
N SER A 63 -12.39 -10.72 -2.57
CA SER A 63 -12.86 -11.48 -3.72
C SER A 63 -11.74 -11.94 -4.66
N SER A 64 -10.59 -11.25 -4.65
CA SER A 64 -9.43 -11.59 -5.49
C SER A 64 -8.75 -12.86 -4.99
N TRP A 65 -8.77 -13.06 -3.68
CA TRP A 65 -8.14 -14.19 -2.99
C TRP A 65 -9.16 -15.26 -2.54
N GLY A 66 -10.46 -14.96 -2.63
CA GLY A 66 -11.54 -15.87 -2.24
C GLY A 66 -11.60 -16.15 -0.74
N MET A 67 -10.95 -15.35 0.10
CA MET A 67 -10.81 -15.61 1.54
C MET A 67 -10.95 -14.35 2.40
N LYS A 68 -11.19 -14.55 3.69
CA LYS A 68 -11.16 -13.47 4.67
C LYS A 68 -9.74 -12.96 4.88
N ARG A 69 -9.63 -11.64 4.95
CA ARG A 69 -8.36 -10.94 5.12
C ARG A 69 -8.48 -9.94 6.25
N GLN A 70 -7.44 -9.89 7.06
CA GLN A 70 -7.26 -8.88 8.07
C GLN A 70 -6.42 -7.75 7.50
N ASN A 71 -6.97 -6.54 7.47
CA ASN A 71 -6.25 -5.34 7.06
C ASN A 71 -5.85 -4.54 8.31
N THR A 72 -4.59 -4.12 8.38
CA THR A 72 -4.08 -3.29 9.47
C THR A 72 -3.58 -1.98 8.89
N PHE A 73 -4.10 -0.87 9.39
CA PHE A 73 -3.77 0.49 9.00
C PHE A 73 -3.03 1.15 10.16
N ILE A 74 -1.78 1.56 9.95
CA ILE A 74 -0.94 2.14 10.99
C ILE A 74 -0.67 3.61 10.69
N PHE A 75 -0.90 4.45 11.70
CA PHE A 75 -0.81 5.88 11.60
C PHE A 75 0.46 6.38 12.29
N GLN A 76 1.24 7.19 11.56
CA GLN A 76 2.41 7.88 12.08
C GLN A 76 2.22 9.38 11.85
N ASN A 77 2.50 10.19 12.87
CA ASN A 77 2.27 11.65 12.82
C ASN A 77 0.84 12.02 12.37
N GLY A 78 -0.16 11.23 12.80
CA GLY A 78 -1.58 11.45 12.47
C GLY A 78 -1.99 11.05 11.05
N ARG A 79 -1.11 10.40 10.28
CA ARG A 79 -1.35 10.02 8.87
C ARG A 79 -1.08 8.55 8.63
N LEU A 80 -1.85 7.95 7.72
CA LEU A 80 -1.65 6.56 7.29
C LEU A 80 -0.26 6.40 6.66
N ALA A 81 0.57 5.58 7.27
CA ALA A 81 1.95 5.36 6.84
C ALA A 81 2.20 3.92 6.38
N VAL A 82 1.48 2.95 6.97
CA VAL A 82 1.65 1.54 6.66
C VAL A 82 0.29 0.87 6.53
N HIS A 83 0.15 0.03 5.52
CA HIS A 83 -0.98 -0.86 5.33
C HIS A 83 -0.46 -2.29 5.21
N GLU A 84 -0.95 -3.15 6.08
CA GLU A 84 -0.70 -4.59 6.03
C GLU A 84 -1.99 -5.31 5.68
N ASN A 85 -1.87 -6.35 4.86
CA ASN A 85 -2.96 -7.21 4.48
C ASN A 85 -2.50 -8.64 4.76
N ASN A 86 -3.13 -9.31 5.72
CA ASN A 86 -2.76 -10.64 6.20
C ASN A 86 -3.96 -11.60 6.09
N PRO A 87 -3.74 -12.93 5.96
CA PRO A 87 -4.83 -13.88 6.06
C PRO A 87 -5.50 -13.71 7.43
N ALA A 88 -6.82 -13.61 7.47
CA ALA A 88 -7.51 -13.78 8.74
C ALA A 88 -7.37 -15.27 9.08
N GLY A 89 -6.59 -15.61 10.11
CA GLY A 89 -6.40 -17.00 10.50
C GLY A 89 -7.76 -17.64 10.77
N ASP A 90 -8.05 -18.76 10.10
CA ASP A 90 -9.24 -19.59 10.31
C ASP A 90 -9.19 -20.29 11.68
#